data_AF-A0A6S7HRP2-F1
#
_entry.id   AF-A0A6S7HRP2-F1
#
_cell.length_a   1.000
_cell.length_b   1.000
_cell.length_c   1.000
_cell.angle_alpha   90.00
_cell.angle_beta   90.00
_cell.angle_gamma   90.00
#
_symmetry.space_group_name_H-M   'P 1'
#
loop_
_entity.id
_entity.type
_entity.pdbx_description
1 polymer ?
#
loop_
_entity_poly.entity_id
_entity_poly.type
_entity_poly.pdbx_seq_one_letter_code
_entity_poly.pdbx_strand_id
1 'polypeptide(L)' 'TQTVCQYWQFRCANGYQCVNRYYKCDGWIHCSDGSDEWYWNCGYSSISSIKPSSTANVQGE' A
#
# COMPACT_ATOMS: atom_id res chain seq x y z
N THR A 1 10.89 -16.17 -7.21
CA THR A 1 10.03 -17.29 -6.76
C THR A 1 8.82 -16.72 -6.06
N GLN A 2 7.69 -17.40 -6.16
CA GLN A 2 6.38 -16.88 -5.75
C GLN A 2 6.13 -17.34 -4.29
N THR A 3 6.31 -16.46 -3.29
CA THR A 3 6.21 -16.78 -1.84
C THR A 3 4.77 -17.00 -1.38
N VAL A 4 4.46 -18.15 -0.80
CA VAL A 4 3.13 -18.41 -0.23
C VAL A 4 2.95 -17.59 1.05
N CYS A 5 1.96 -16.71 1.07
CA CYS A 5 1.62 -15.90 2.24
C CYS A 5 0.55 -16.61 3.08
N GLN A 6 0.53 -16.30 4.39
CA GLN A 6 -0.53 -16.76 5.28
C GLN A 6 -1.89 -16.18 4.89
N TYR A 7 -2.97 -16.84 5.32
CA TYR A 7 -4.32 -16.40 4.96
C TYR A 7 -4.66 -15.00 5.46
N TRP A 8 -3.93 -14.41 6.42
CA TRP A 8 -4.11 -13.05 6.95
C TRP A 8 -3.08 -12.04 6.43
N GLN A 9 -2.14 -12.47 5.59
CA GLN A 9 -1.13 -11.61 5.01
C GLN A 9 -1.59 -11.07 3.65
N PHE A 10 -1.03 -9.92 3.30
CA PHE A 10 -1.10 -9.36 1.96
C PHE A 10 0.19 -9.72 1.22
N ARG A 11 0.05 -10.20 -0.01
CA ARG A 11 1.19 -10.51 -0.86
C ARG A 11 1.52 -9.29 -1.71
N CYS A 12 2.73 -8.78 -1.55
CA CYS A 12 3.25 -7.70 -2.36
C CYS A 12 3.33 -8.13 -3.85
N ALA A 13 3.22 -7.18 -4.77
CA ALA A 13 3.20 -7.45 -6.21
C ALA A 13 4.54 -7.98 -6.74
N ASN A 14 5.65 -7.68 -6.06
CA ASN A 14 6.94 -8.32 -6.27
C ASN A 14 6.87 -9.87 -6.17
N GLY A 15 5.84 -10.41 -5.52
CA GLY A 15 5.50 -11.82 -5.50
C GLY A 15 6.33 -12.68 -4.54
N TYR A 16 7.36 -12.11 -3.92
CA TYR A 16 8.24 -12.79 -2.97
C TYR A 16 8.15 -12.26 -1.53
N GLN A 17 7.39 -11.18 -1.29
CA GLN A 17 7.19 -10.60 0.03
C GLN A 17 5.73 -10.69 0.50
N CYS A 18 5.56 -10.87 1.80
CA CYS A 18 4.26 -10.84 2.48
C CYS A 18 4.33 -9.82 3.61
N VAL A 19 3.33 -8.94 3.70
CA VAL A 19 3.15 -7.99 4.80
C VAL A 19 1.85 -8.29 5.53
N ASN A 20 1.66 -7.72 6.72
CA ASN A 20 0.40 -7.85 7.43
C ASN A 20 -0.71 -7.15 6.63
N ARG A 21 -1.93 -7.71 6.57
CA ARG A 21 -3.06 -7.02 5.92
C ARG A 21 -3.41 -5.69 6.55
N TYR A 22 -3.08 -5.47 7.82
CA TYR A 22 -3.26 -4.18 8.48
C TYR A 22 -2.40 -3.07 7.85
N TYR A 23 -1.29 -3.42 7.22
CA TYR A 23 -0.37 -2.48 6.56
C TYR A 23 -0.78 -2.14 5.14
N LYS A 24 -1.86 -2.73 4.62
CA LYS A 24 -2.34 -2.41 3.29
C LYS A 24 -3.12 -1.10 3.33
N CYS A 25 -2.64 -0.09 2.61
CA CYS A 25 -3.26 1.22 2.45
C CYS A 25 -3.27 2.04 3.74
N ASP A 26 -2.21 1.89 4.54
CA ASP A 26 -2.08 2.56 5.84
C ASP A 26 -1.27 3.87 5.76
N GLY A 27 -0.79 4.22 4.56
CA GLY A 27 -0.01 5.42 4.28
C GLY A 27 1.50 5.23 4.38
N TRP A 28 1.98 4.01 4.66
CA TRP A 28 3.41 3.71 4.76
C TRP A 28 3.80 2.56 3.85
N ILE A 29 5.00 2.66 3.27
CA ILE A 29 5.54 1.62 2.40
C ILE A 29 6.09 0.49 3.27
N HIS A 30 5.42 -0.66 3.26
CA HIS A 30 5.88 -1.90 3.89
C HIS A 30 6.37 -2.90 2.85
N CYS A 31 5.78 -2.94 1.66
CA CYS A 31 6.32 -3.74 0.57
C CYS A 31 7.58 -3.08 -0.01
N SER A 32 8.60 -3.86 -0.37
CA SER A 32 9.82 -3.32 -1.00
C SER A 32 9.55 -2.65 -2.36
N ASP A 33 8.43 -3.00 -3.00
CA ASP A 33 7.93 -2.37 -4.23
C ASP A 33 6.81 -1.33 -3.99
N GLY A 34 6.45 -1.07 -2.72
CA GLY A 34 5.37 -0.14 -2.35
C GLY A 34 3.97 -0.57 -2.77
N SER A 35 3.79 -1.84 -3.15
CA SER A 35 2.54 -2.35 -3.71
C SER A 35 1.38 -2.47 -2.72
N ASP A 36 1.68 -2.42 -1.42
CA ASP A 36 0.69 -2.28 -0.35
C ASP A 36 -0.06 -0.95 -0.44
N GLU A 37 0.57 0.11 -0.95
CA GLU A 37 0.02 1.46 -1.07
C GLU A 37 -0.46 1.83 -2.49
N TRP A 38 -0.45 0.87 -3.43
CA TRP A 38 -0.93 1.14 -4.78
C TRP A 38 -2.44 1.38 -4.82
N TYR A 39 -2.85 2.43 -5.53
CA TYR A 39 -4.24 2.87 -5.62
C TYR A 39 -5.24 1.75 -5.98
N TRP A 40 -4.89 0.92 -6.98
CA TRP A 40 -5.74 -0.20 -7.42
C TRP A 40 -5.81 -1.34 -6.41
N ASN A 41 -4.81 -1.47 -5.53
CA ASN A 41 -4.82 -2.44 -4.45
C ASN A 41 -5.72 -1.98 -3.30
N CYS A 42 -5.89 -0.67 -3.11
CA CYS A 42 -6.63 -0.08 -2.01
C CYS A 42 -8.16 0.02 -2.18
N GLY A 43 -8.70 -0.43 -3.31
CA GLY A 43 -10.15 -0.42 -3.52
C GLY A 43 -10.74 0.99 -3.64
N TYR A 44 -9.90 2.00 -3.88
CA TYR A 44 -10.37 3.34 -4.20
C TYR A 44 -10.98 3.31 -5.61
N SER A 45 -12.26 2.96 -5.71
CA SER A 45 -13.04 3.14 -6.93
C SER A 45 -13.42 4.62 -6.97
N SER A 46 -12.77 5.39 -7.84
CA SER A 46 -13.13 6.78 -8.19
C SER A 46 -13.34 7.75 -7.01
N ILE A 47 -12.32 8.56 -6.67
CA ILE A 47 -12.48 9.91 -6.05
C ILE A 47 -13.52 9.99 -4.91
N SER A 48 -13.51 9.04 -3.97
CA SER A 48 -14.29 9.15 -2.73
C SER A 48 -13.49 8.88 -1.46
N SER A 49 -12.17 8.87 -1.58
CA SER A 49 -11.28 8.93 -0.42
C SER A 49 -10.01 9.64 -0.84
N ILE A 50 -10.10 10.96 -1.00
CA ILE A 50 -9.01 11.80 -0.53
C ILE A 50 -8.82 11.37 0.95
N LYS A 51 -7.98 10.37 1.20
CA LYS A 51 -7.15 10.43 2.39
C LYS A 51 -6.35 11.69 2.12
N PRO A 52 -6.50 12.78 2.88
CA PRO A 52 -5.51 13.83 2.77
C PRO A 52 -4.20 13.16 3.13
N SER A 53 -3.39 12.82 2.14
CA SER A 53 -1.95 13.00 2.31
C SER A 53 -1.80 14.50 2.48
N SER A 54 -2.05 14.98 3.70
CA SER A 54 -1.44 16.21 4.20
C SER A 54 0.06 15.95 4.37
N THR A 55 0.71 15.67 3.25
CA THR A 55 2.14 15.83 2.99
C THR A 55 2.33 16.22 1.53
N ALA A 56 1.39 17.01 0.97
CA ALA A 56 1.78 18.08 0.04
C ALA A 56 2.31 19.25 0.89
N ASN A 57 3.49 19.10 1.48
CA ASN A 57 4.30 20.26 1.84
C ASN A 57 4.93 20.78 0.54
N VAL A 58 4.17 21.61 -0.18
CA VAL A 58 4.73 22.63 -1.06
C VAL A 58 4.68 23.94 -0.28
N GLN A 59 5.68 24.11 0.58
CA GLN A 59 6.25 25.36 1.06
C GLN A 59 7.76 25.02 1.10
N GLY A 60 8.64 25.59 0.29
CA GLY A 60 8.71 27.00 -0.04
C GLY A 60 9.36 27.79 1.09
N GLU A 61 10.45 27.26 1.68
CA GLU A 61 11.64 27.94 2.22
C GLU A 61 12.84 26.98 2.11
#